data_AF-A0ABD1KSE7-F1
#
_entry.id   AF-A0ABD1KSE7-F1
#
_cell.length_a   1.000
_cell.length_b   1.000
_cell.length_c   1.000
_cell.angle_alpha   90.00
_cell.angle_beta   90.00
_cell.angle_gamma   90.00
#
_symmetry.space_group_name_H-M   'P 1'
#
loop_
_entity.id
_entity.type
_entity.pdbx_description
1 polymer ?
#
loop_
_entity_poly.entity_id
_entity_poly.type
_entity_poly.pdbx_seq_one_letter_code
_entity_poly.pdbx_strand_id
1 'polypeptide(L)'
;MLPQRKHLLLLVTSAVTGWRKPLLWVLMVLLLIWAAKGVIALLQQEAGGHIVPFHCMPHRLELAMLSVQRDNPMMGQLYDLLHLIWKLPFQPKSVRELRVIGADLGVNVLMPSGVKGTRWLPHVSRALETFLKPGQFTAVYYHMDHLAGSSVFFVTNVYCCMIQVKKSMEDATFVAFCHFIADVFSGISKFSLLLQRNDIILPQQDAGEMAIYKFQVCVWFCHSFKQTPVYLYNMLICNSISTYGLCNTQTITLKGEASKLTGGGVPATKLKNVMAATIKSTVNHLKARFSSILGNASESDTAKAVKCFNIFNHDSWPENQEDLVDYGADGFAFLLDHFFTVLTRNGVNTELAKEEFVDLKLLIAKMFKDKTYLGIWELMLTREPYCSEYKNILHLVHLMLVLPVSAAV
;
A
#
# COMPACT_ATOMS: atom_id res chain seq x y z
N MET A 1 -29.47 -10.60 1.40
CA MET A 1 -28.49 -9.69 0.77
C MET A 1 -28.44 -8.25 1.34
N LEU A 2 -29.04 -7.98 2.51
CA LEU A 2 -29.10 -6.63 3.13
C LEU A 2 -28.19 -6.33 4.35
N PRO A 3 -27.50 -7.27 5.05
CA PRO A 3 -26.74 -6.90 6.26
C PRO A 3 -25.39 -6.21 6.00
N GLN A 4 -24.78 -6.39 4.82
CA GLN A 4 -23.41 -5.89 4.56
C GLN A 4 -23.34 -4.43 4.11
N ARG A 5 -24.47 -3.79 3.78
CA ARG A 5 -24.49 -2.36 3.42
C ARG A 5 -24.22 -1.42 4.60
N LYS A 6 -24.53 -1.83 5.84
CA LYS A 6 -24.38 -0.97 7.03
C LYS A 6 -22.94 -0.87 7.54
N HIS A 7 -22.08 -1.86 7.31
CA HIS A 7 -20.69 -1.83 7.78
C HIS A 7 -19.74 -1.02 6.87
N LEU A 8 -20.12 -0.75 5.62
CA LEU A 8 -19.29 -0.02 4.65
C LEU A 8 -19.42 1.50 4.77
N LEU A 9 -20.59 1.99 5.21
CA LEU A 9 -20.83 3.42 5.49
C LEU A 9 -19.92 3.95 6.62
N LEU A 10 -19.51 3.07 7.54
CA LEU A 10 -18.71 3.40 8.73
C LEU A 10 -17.21 3.57 8.47
N LEU A 11 -16.68 3.05 7.37
CA LEU A 11 -15.23 3.07 7.07
C LEU A 11 -14.75 4.37 6.40
N VAL A 12 -15.66 5.09 5.74
CA VAL A 12 -15.35 6.38 5.10
C VAL A 12 -15.52 7.54 6.09
N THR A 13 -16.47 7.42 7.03
CA THR A 13 -16.68 8.40 8.12
C THR A 13 -15.49 8.52 9.08
N SER A 14 -14.58 7.55 9.11
CA SER A 14 -13.43 7.55 10.02
C SER A 14 -12.15 8.15 9.43
N ALA A 15 -12.06 8.38 8.12
CA ALA A 15 -10.84 8.85 7.47
C ALA A 15 -10.66 10.36 7.55
N VAL A 16 -11.75 11.13 7.47
CA VAL A 16 -11.71 12.59 7.54
C VAL A 16 -11.80 13.05 9.00
N THR A 17 -10.72 13.61 9.53
CA THR A 17 -10.62 14.07 10.94
C THR A 17 -10.50 15.58 11.05
N GLY A 18 -10.75 16.14 12.24
CA GLY A 18 -10.61 17.57 12.51
C GLY A 18 -11.65 18.44 11.79
N TRP A 19 -11.23 19.63 11.34
CA TRP A 19 -12.10 20.62 10.69
C TRP A 19 -12.71 20.16 9.36
N ARG A 20 -12.16 19.10 8.75
CA ARG A 20 -12.73 18.52 7.52
C ARG A 20 -13.91 17.58 7.78
N LYS A 21 -14.19 17.20 9.04
CA LYS A 21 -15.32 16.31 9.38
C LYS A 21 -16.67 16.77 8.81
N PRO A 22 -17.04 18.06 8.81
CA PRO A 22 -18.29 18.52 8.21
C PRO A 22 -18.37 18.30 6.68
N LEU A 23 -17.22 18.16 6.00
CA LEU A 23 -17.14 17.94 4.55
C LEU A 23 -17.62 16.54 4.12
N LEU A 24 -17.79 15.61 5.08
CA LEU A 24 -18.28 14.25 4.84
C LEU A 24 -19.69 14.18 4.23
N TRP A 25 -20.52 15.22 4.39
CA TRP A 25 -21.86 15.25 3.78
C TRP A 25 -21.83 15.33 2.25
N VAL A 26 -20.79 15.94 1.66
CA VAL A 26 -20.54 15.95 0.20
C VAL A 26 -20.06 14.58 -0.29
N LEU A 27 -19.38 13.86 0.60
CA LEU A 27 -18.68 12.59 0.36
C LEU A 27 -19.65 11.39 0.24
N MET A 28 -20.86 11.50 0.81
CA MET A 28 -21.89 10.46 0.74
C MET A 28 -22.38 10.14 -0.68
N VAL A 29 -22.03 10.98 -1.67
CA VAL A 29 -22.39 10.81 -3.08
C VAL A 29 -21.28 10.10 -3.88
N LEU A 30 -20.04 10.01 -3.39
CA LEU A 30 -18.85 9.78 -4.24
C LEU A 30 -18.04 8.49 -4.03
N LEU A 31 -18.44 7.56 -3.14
CA LEU A 31 -17.59 6.38 -2.89
C LEU A 31 -18.37 5.07 -2.75
N LEU A 32 -18.00 4.08 -3.57
CA LEU A 32 -17.76 2.67 -3.19
C LEU A 32 -17.11 1.86 -4.36
N ILE A 33 -16.06 1.06 -4.05
CA ILE A 33 -15.18 0.36 -5.00
C ILE A 33 -15.53 -1.15 -5.15
N TRP A 34 -15.60 -1.65 -6.39
CA TRP A 34 -14.94 -2.88 -6.87
C TRP A 34 -14.83 -2.86 -8.40
N ALA A 35 -13.74 -3.39 -8.98
CA ALA A 35 -13.51 -3.41 -10.43
C ALA A 35 -13.46 -4.87 -10.94
N ALA A 36 -14.62 -5.38 -11.30
CA ALA A 36 -14.86 -6.37 -12.34
C ALA A 36 -16.38 -6.39 -12.55
N LYS A 37 -16.88 -5.75 -13.62
CA LYS A 37 -18.33 -5.47 -13.85
C LYS A 37 -18.98 -4.59 -12.77
N GLY A 38 -18.23 -3.62 -12.25
CA GLY A 38 -18.38 -3.10 -10.89
C GLY A 38 -19.20 -1.83 -10.70
N VAL A 39 -19.62 -1.64 -9.45
CA VAL A 39 -20.47 -0.58 -8.90
C VAL A 39 -20.19 0.83 -9.44
N ILE A 40 -18.94 1.17 -9.79
CA ILE A 40 -18.62 2.49 -10.33
C ILE A 40 -19.27 2.77 -11.68
N ALA A 41 -19.37 1.77 -12.56
CA ALA A 41 -20.04 1.91 -13.83
C ALA A 41 -21.55 2.11 -13.64
N LEU A 42 -22.13 1.42 -12.64
CA LEU A 42 -23.53 1.62 -12.24
C LEU A 42 -23.75 3.00 -11.61
N LEU A 43 -22.83 3.46 -10.77
CA LEU A 43 -22.89 4.80 -10.17
C LEU A 43 -22.74 5.89 -11.24
N GLN A 44 -21.82 5.74 -12.19
CA GLN A 44 -21.69 6.66 -13.32
C GLN A 44 -22.93 6.64 -14.23
N GLN A 45 -23.59 5.48 -14.36
CA GLN A 45 -24.86 5.35 -15.07
C GLN A 45 -26.04 6.01 -14.31
N GLU A 46 -26.08 5.91 -12.99
CA GLU A 46 -27.18 6.41 -12.15
C GLU A 46 -27.01 7.91 -11.79
N ALA A 47 -25.81 8.32 -11.41
CA ALA A 47 -25.50 9.66 -10.91
C ALA A 47 -24.72 10.52 -11.92
N GLY A 48 -24.11 9.94 -12.95
CA GLY A 48 -23.49 10.67 -14.07
C GLY A 48 -21.96 10.62 -14.13
N GLY A 49 -21.41 11.10 -15.25
CA GLY A 49 -19.98 11.04 -15.57
C GLY A 49 -19.06 11.93 -14.71
N HIS A 50 -19.64 12.79 -13.86
CA HIS A 50 -18.90 13.64 -12.91
C HIS A 50 -18.35 12.85 -11.70
N ILE A 51 -18.73 11.57 -11.56
CA ILE A 51 -18.11 10.68 -10.57
C ILE A 51 -16.70 10.35 -11.04
N VAL A 52 -15.74 10.62 -10.17
CA VAL A 52 -14.30 10.44 -10.41
C VAL A 52 -13.85 9.07 -9.88
N PRO A 53 -13.72 8.01 -10.71
CA PRO A 53 -13.10 6.76 -10.30
C PRO A 53 -11.61 6.93 -10.05
N PHE A 54 -11.18 6.68 -8.83
CA PHE A 54 -9.77 6.48 -8.56
C PHE A 54 -9.52 5.52 -7.39
N HIS A 55 -8.33 4.93 -7.40
CA HIS A 55 -7.82 4.14 -6.29
C HIS A 55 -7.13 5.06 -5.29
N CYS A 56 -7.46 4.93 -3.99
CA CYS A 56 -6.75 5.60 -2.91
C CYS A 56 -5.28 5.18 -2.86
N MET A 57 -4.44 5.98 -2.19
CA MET A 57 -2.99 5.73 -2.14
C MET A 57 -2.63 4.37 -1.53
N PRO A 58 -3.24 3.91 -0.41
CA PRO A 58 -2.96 2.58 0.13
C PRO A 58 -3.37 1.44 -0.81
N HIS A 59 -4.47 1.60 -1.55
CA HIS A 59 -4.90 0.59 -2.51
C HIS A 59 -4.01 0.56 -3.76
N ARG A 60 -3.48 1.71 -4.20
CA ARG A 60 -2.46 1.75 -5.27
C ARG A 60 -1.18 1.03 -4.86
N LEU A 61 -0.75 1.21 -3.61
CA LEU A 61 0.37 0.46 -3.03
C LEU A 61 0.10 -1.05 -3.03
N GLU A 62 -1.09 -1.47 -2.60
CA GLU A 62 -1.52 -2.87 -2.65
C GLU A 62 -1.47 -3.43 -4.08
N LEU A 63 -2.05 -2.73 -5.06
CA LEU A 63 -2.03 -3.14 -6.46
C LEU A 63 -0.62 -3.20 -7.04
N ALA A 64 0.29 -2.29 -6.65
CA ALA A 64 1.69 -2.34 -7.05
C ALA A 64 2.37 -3.62 -6.54
N MET A 65 2.13 -3.96 -5.28
CA MET A 65 2.76 -5.12 -4.65
C MET A 65 2.15 -6.45 -5.10
N LEU A 66 0.88 -6.48 -5.45
CA LEU A 66 0.27 -7.62 -6.15
C LEU A 66 0.89 -7.84 -7.53
N SER A 67 1.28 -6.77 -8.24
CA SER A 67 2.06 -6.91 -9.48
C SER A 67 3.46 -7.46 -9.20
N VAL A 68 4.15 -6.99 -8.15
CA VAL A 68 5.46 -7.54 -7.74
C VAL A 68 5.37 -9.03 -7.44
N GLN A 69 4.33 -9.48 -6.73
CA GLN A 69 4.09 -10.89 -6.44
C GLN A 69 3.93 -11.72 -7.71
N ARG A 70 3.21 -11.18 -8.71
CA ARG A 70 2.98 -11.86 -9.99
C ARG A 70 4.26 -12.03 -10.79
N ASP A 71 5.11 -11.02 -10.80
CA ASP A 71 6.31 -10.97 -11.64
C ASP A 71 7.54 -11.62 -10.97
N ASN A 72 7.47 -11.89 -9.66
CA ASN A 72 8.56 -12.49 -8.90
C ASN A 72 8.19 -13.91 -8.43
N PRO A 73 8.75 -14.96 -9.05
CA PRO A 73 8.44 -16.35 -8.70
C PRO A 73 8.73 -16.70 -7.24
N MET A 74 9.79 -16.14 -6.65
CA MET A 74 10.16 -16.41 -5.26
C MET A 74 9.19 -15.74 -4.28
N MET A 75 8.65 -14.57 -4.65
CA MET A 75 7.55 -13.94 -3.94
C MET A 75 6.27 -14.78 -4.04
N GLY A 76 5.95 -15.30 -5.23
CA GLY A 76 4.83 -16.24 -5.42
C GLY A 76 4.93 -17.46 -4.51
N GLN A 77 6.10 -18.11 -4.47
CA GLN A 77 6.38 -19.25 -3.59
C GLN A 77 6.17 -18.92 -2.11
N LEU A 78 6.63 -17.74 -1.66
CA LEU A 78 6.41 -17.28 -0.29
C LEU A 78 4.91 -17.14 0.04
N TYR A 79 4.12 -16.56 -0.87
CA TYR A 79 2.68 -16.41 -0.65
C TYR A 79 1.97 -17.75 -0.61
N ASP A 80 2.33 -18.68 -1.49
CA ASP A 80 1.74 -20.01 -1.50
C ASP A 80 2.07 -20.77 -0.21
N LEU A 81 3.31 -20.66 0.28
CA LEU A 81 3.74 -21.19 1.57
C LEU A 81 2.91 -20.61 2.72
N LEU A 82 2.84 -19.28 2.84
CA LEU A 82 2.08 -18.64 3.93
C LEU A 82 0.57 -18.96 3.84
N HIS A 83 0.02 -19.05 2.64
CA HIS A 83 -1.38 -19.43 2.42
C HIS A 83 -1.65 -20.88 2.83
N LEU A 84 -0.69 -21.78 2.57
CA LEU A 84 -0.78 -23.16 3.01
C LEU A 84 -0.75 -23.27 4.54
N ILE A 85 0.17 -22.56 5.21
CA ILE A 85 0.28 -22.58 6.67
C ILE A 85 -0.99 -22.00 7.31
N TRP A 86 -1.53 -20.90 6.77
CA TRP A 86 -2.79 -20.32 7.23
C TRP A 86 -3.98 -21.28 7.08
N LYS A 87 -3.94 -22.20 6.10
CA LYS A 87 -5.02 -23.18 5.91
C LYS A 87 -5.00 -24.33 6.93
N LEU A 88 -3.87 -24.57 7.61
CA LEU A 88 -3.74 -25.67 8.58
C LEU A 88 -4.81 -25.65 9.68
N PRO A 89 -5.13 -24.50 10.33
CA PRO A 89 -6.27 -24.34 11.24
C PRO A 89 -7.59 -24.99 10.83
N PHE A 90 -7.90 -25.04 9.54
CA PHE A 90 -9.16 -25.61 9.03
C PHE A 90 -9.14 -27.14 8.97
N GLN A 91 -8.05 -27.78 9.40
CA GLN A 91 -7.87 -29.23 9.46
C GLN A 91 -7.51 -29.63 10.90
N PRO A 92 -8.48 -30.04 11.74
CA PRO A 92 -8.27 -30.27 13.17
C PRO A 92 -7.14 -31.26 13.50
N LYS A 93 -7.00 -32.32 12.69
CA LYS A 93 -5.92 -33.32 12.84
C LYS A 93 -4.54 -32.70 12.63
N SER A 94 -4.38 -31.95 11.54
CA SER A 94 -3.11 -31.32 11.16
C SER A 94 -2.66 -30.27 12.19
N VAL A 95 -3.61 -29.49 12.74
CA VAL A 95 -3.32 -28.53 13.83
C VAL A 95 -2.87 -29.23 15.10
N ARG A 96 -3.50 -30.36 15.44
CA ARG A 96 -3.11 -31.15 16.61
C ARG A 96 -1.70 -31.70 16.45
N GLU A 97 -1.38 -32.29 15.30
CA GLU A 97 -0.04 -32.80 14.98
C GLU A 97 1.01 -31.68 15.06
N LEU A 98 0.75 -30.53 14.44
CA LEU A 98 1.64 -29.38 14.50
C LEU A 98 1.84 -28.87 15.95
N ARG A 99 0.80 -28.84 16.78
CA ARG A 99 0.91 -28.45 18.20
C ARG A 99 1.71 -29.44 19.03
N VAL A 100 1.61 -30.75 18.75
CA VAL A 100 2.44 -31.77 19.39
C VAL A 100 3.91 -31.54 19.04
N ILE A 101 4.22 -31.37 17.75
CA ILE A 101 5.58 -31.03 17.30
C ILE A 101 6.08 -29.75 17.97
N GLY A 102 5.23 -28.73 18.07
CA GLY A 102 5.57 -27.50 18.80
C GLY A 102 5.89 -27.75 20.27
N ALA A 103 5.08 -28.53 20.98
CA ALA A 103 5.31 -28.88 22.37
C ALA A 103 6.64 -29.63 22.57
N ASP A 104 6.96 -30.57 21.68
CA ASP A 104 8.23 -31.33 21.69
C ASP A 104 9.44 -30.41 21.46
N LEU A 105 9.27 -29.36 20.65
CA LEU A 105 10.28 -28.32 20.42
C LEU A 105 10.30 -27.22 21.49
N GLY A 106 9.40 -27.26 22.48
CA GLY A 106 9.23 -26.20 23.49
C GLY A 106 8.67 -24.88 22.95
N VAL A 107 7.96 -24.93 21.82
CA VAL A 107 7.42 -23.77 21.09
C VAL A 107 5.89 -23.78 21.11
N ASN A 108 5.29 -22.68 21.59
CA ASN A 108 3.86 -22.47 21.43
C ASN A 108 3.53 -22.06 19.99
N VAL A 109 3.01 -22.99 19.17
CA VAL A 109 2.74 -22.76 17.74
C VAL A 109 1.70 -21.64 17.56
N LEU A 110 2.07 -20.65 16.75
CA LEU A 110 1.20 -19.53 16.39
C LEU A 110 0.66 -19.73 14.98
N MET A 111 -0.62 -19.41 14.77
CA MET A 111 -1.25 -19.50 13.45
C MET A 111 -1.11 -18.16 12.72
N PRO A 112 -0.50 -18.12 11.53
CA PRO A 112 -0.40 -16.92 10.72
C PRO A 112 -1.77 -16.35 10.32
N SER A 113 -1.83 -15.07 9.97
CA SER A 113 -3.02 -14.49 9.33
C SER A 113 -3.14 -14.90 7.86
N GLY A 114 -4.35 -14.85 7.31
CA GLY A 114 -4.59 -15.14 5.90
C GLY A 114 -3.96 -14.10 4.99
N VAL A 115 -3.17 -14.54 4.01
CA VAL A 115 -2.41 -13.67 3.07
C VAL A 115 -3.22 -13.19 1.86
N LYS A 116 -4.52 -13.48 1.84
CA LYS A 116 -5.46 -13.08 0.77
C LYS A 116 -6.61 -12.25 1.36
N GLY A 117 -7.22 -11.40 0.55
CA GLY A 117 -8.37 -10.59 0.93
C GLY A 117 -8.04 -9.12 1.22
N THR A 118 -8.97 -8.42 1.86
CA THR A 118 -8.83 -6.99 2.21
C THR A 118 -7.72 -6.78 3.24
N ARG A 119 -7.04 -5.61 3.23
CA ARG A 119 -5.92 -5.28 4.13
C ARG A 119 -4.69 -6.18 3.93
N TRP A 120 -4.37 -6.46 2.67
CA TRP A 120 -3.27 -7.30 2.22
C TRP A 120 -1.95 -7.08 3.00
N LEU A 121 -1.40 -5.86 3.03
CA LEU A 121 -0.06 -5.61 3.60
C LEU A 121 0.08 -6.02 5.07
N PRO A 122 -0.76 -5.52 6.00
CA PRO A 122 -0.72 -5.96 7.39
C PRO A 122 -0.87 -7.47 7.58
N HIS A 123 -1.65 -8.13 6.71
CA HIS A 123 -1.87 -9.56 6.82
C HIS A 123 -0.67 -10.39 6.37
N VAL A 124 -0.04 -10.03 5.25
CA VAL A 124 1.14 -10.74 4.76
C VAL A 124 2.36 -10.50 5.66
N SER A 125 2.57 -9.24 6.09
CA SER A 125 3.65 -8.89 7.03
C SER A 125 3.53 -9.69 8.34
N ARG A 126 2.36 -9.69 8.99
CA ARG A 126 2.15 -10.47 10.23
C ARG A 126 2.29 -11.97 10.02
N ALA A 127 1.83 -12.50 8.89
CA ALA A 127 1.97 -13.92 8.57
C ALA A 127 3.44 -14.32 8.45
N LEU A 128 4.23 -13.52 7.73
CA LEU A 128 5.67 -13.72 7.56
C LEU A 128 6.42 -13.58 8.88
N GLU A 129 6.14 -12.53 9.67
CA GLU A 129 6.75 -12.34 10.99
C GLU A 129 6.44 -13.50 11.94
N THR A 130 5.20 -14.00 11.92
CA THR A 130 4.80 -15.16 12.73
C THR A 130 5.56 -16.41 12.29
N PHE A 131 5.68 -16.64 10.99
CA PHE A 131 6.40 -17.77 10.43
C PHE A 131 7.90 -17.76 10.79
N LEU A 132 8.53 -16.58 10.77
CA LEU A 132 9.97 -16.42 11.05
C LEU A 132 10.32 -16.34 12.55
N LYS A 133 9.34 -16.44 13.46
CA LYS A 133 9.63 -16.48 14.90
C LYS A 133 10.47 -17.71 15.27
N PRO A 134 11.30 -17.63 16.33
CA PRO A 134 12.09 -18.76 16.80
C PRO A 134 11.24 -20.01 17.00
N GLY A 135 11.64 -21.11 16.36
CA GLY A 135 11.02 -22.43 16.47
C GLY A 135 9.68 -22.61 15.73
N GLN A 136 9.03 -21.54 15.27
CA GLN A 136 7.81 -21.66 14.43
C GLN A 136 8.16 -22.27 13.07
N PHE A 137 9.21 -21.75 12.43
CA PHE A 137 9.69 -22.29 11.16
C PHE A 137 10.11 -23.76 11.30
N THR A 138 10.80 -24.13 12.39
CA THR A 138 11.11 -25.53 12.73
C THR A 138 9.88 -26.41 12.86
N ALA A 139 8.88 -25.97 13.64
CA ALA A 139 7.67 -26.75 13.87
C ALA A 139 6.90 -26.98 12.56
N VAL A 140 6.78 -25.94 11.72
CA VAL A 140 6.18 -26.07 10.40
C VAL A 140 6.98 -27.01 9.51
N TYR A 141 8.32 -26.92 9.50
CA TYR A 141 9.17 -27.80 8.70
C TYR A 141 8.96 -29.28 9.06
N TYR A 142 9.08 -29.65 10.34
CA TYR A 142 8.91 -31.04 10.76
C TYR A 142 7.52 -31.57 10.48
N HIS A 143 6.51 -30.72 10.59
CA HIS A 143 5.16 -31.09 10.22
C HIS A 143 5.04 -31.33 8.70
N MET A 144 5.62 -30.48 7.86
CA MET A 144 5.67 -30.69 6.41
C MET A 144 6.47 -31.95 6.04
N ASP A 145 7.56 -32.25 6.76
CA ASP A 145 8.37 -33.46 6.60
C ASP A 145 7.57 -34.72 6.93
N HIS A 146 6.87 -34.72 8.07
CA HIS A 146 5.99 -35.80 8.48
C HIS A 146 4.88 -36.06 7.45
N LEU A 147 4.25 -34.99 6.96
CA LEU A 147 3.21 -35.09 5.92
C LEU A 147 3.77 -35.59 4.58
N ALA A 148 4.97 -35.16 4.20
CA ALA A 148 5.65 -35.62 2.99
C ALA A 148 6.11 -37.08 3.07
N GLY A 149 6.35 -37.62 4.27
CA GLY A 149 6.71 -39.02 4.49
C GLY A 149 5.51 -39.98 4.61
N SER A 150 4.29 -39.45 4.75
CA SER A 150 3.10 -40.27 5.00
C SER A 150 2.55 -40.91 3.71
N SER A 151 2.49 -42.24 3.69
CA SER A 151 1.99 -43.04 2.55
C SER A 151 0.50 -42.88 2.25
N VAL A 152 -0.27 -42.28 3.16
CA VAL A 152 -1.74 -42.12 3.05
C VAL A 152 -2.13 -40.98 2.10
N PHE A 153 -1.23 -40.03 1.81
CA PHE A 153 -1.53 -38.83 1.02
C PHE A 153 -1.18 -38.94 -0.48
N PHE A 154 -0.72 -40.10 -0.95
CA PHE A 154 -0.17 -40.32 -2.30
C PHE A 154 -1.12 -40.05 -3.49
N VAL A 155 -2.40 -39.78 -3.26
CA VAL A 155 -3.43 -39.76 -4.30
C VAL A 155 -3.93 -38.34 -4.67
N THR A 156 -3.36 -37.27 -4.11
CA THR A 156 -3.85 -35.90 -4.40
C THR A 156 -2.75 -34.87 -4.67
N ASN A 157 -3.06 -33.83 -5.46
CA ASN A 157 -2.20 -32.66 -5.77
C ASN A 157 -1.61 -32.00 -4.49
N VAL A 158 -2.23 -32.23 -3.34
CA VAL A 158 -1.79 -31.76 -2.02
C VAL A 158 -0.42 -32.33 -1.61
N TYR A 159 -0.12 -33.60 -1.91
CA TYR A 159 1.15 -34.23 -1.52
C TYR A 159 2.37 -33.63 -2.26
N CYS A 160 2.25 -33.43 -3.57
CA CYS A 160 3.27 -32.76 -4.37
C CYS A 160 3.54 -31.34 -3.86
N CYS A 161 2.50 -30.64 -3.40
CA CYS A 161 2.61 -29.31 -2.80
C CYS A 161 3.42 -29.34 -1.48
N MET A 162 3.20 -30.33 -0.61
CA MET A 162 3.95 -30.47 0.65
C MET A 162 5.45 -30.74 0.41
N ILE A 163 5.78 -31.60 -0.56
CA ILE A 163 7.17 -31.88 -0.94
C ILE A 163 7.83 -30.61 -1.50
N GLN A 164 7.14 -29.86 -2.35
CA GLN A 164 7.66 -28.61 -2.92
C GLN A 164 7.90 -27.57 -1.82
N VAL A 165 6.96 -27.43 -0.88
CA VAL A 165 7.10 -26.54 0.28
C VAL A 165 8.28 -26.92 1.15
N LYS A 166 8.43 -28.20 1.49
CA LYS A 166 9.60 -28.70 2.24
C LYS A 166 10.89 -28.34 1.52
N LYS A 167 10.98 -28.61 0.20
CA LYS A 167 12.16 -28.27 -0.61
C LYS A 167 12.47 -26.78 -0.60
N SER A 168 11.45 -25.91 -0.66
CA SER A 168 11.64 -24.46 -0.54
C SER A 168 12.17 -24.08 0.84
N MET A 169 11.66 -24.68 1.92
CA MET A 169 12.15 -24.44 3.29
C MET A 169 13.58 -24.95 3.51
N GLU A 170 14.05 -25.92 2.72
CA GLU A 170 15.45 -26.37 2.73
C GLU A 170 16.36 -25.49 1.86
N ASP A 171 15.85 -24.68 0.93
CA ASP A 171 16.67 -23.79 0.10
C ASP A 171 17.10 -22.56 0.91
N ALA A 172 18.38 -22.50 1.26
CA ALA A 172 18.97 -21.36 1.97
C ALA A 172 18.72 -20.01 1.26
N THR A 173 18.63 -20.02 -0.08
CA THR A 173 18.33 -18.82 -0.88
C THR A 173 16.93 -18.32 -0.59
N PHE A 174 15.96 -19.24 -0.53
CA PHE A 174 14.57 -18.94 -0.26
C PHE A 174 14.37 -18.46 1.19
N VAL A 175 15.02 -19.11 2.16
CA VAL A 175 14.92 -18.69 3.57
C VAL A 175 15.56 -17.31 3.77
N ALA A 176 16.74 -17.05 3.18
CA ALA A 176 17.35 -15.72 3.20
C ALA A 176 16.45 -14.67 2.53
N PHE A 177 15.79 -15.04 1.43
CA PHE A 177 14.81 -14.18 0.77
C PHE A 177 13.59 -13.88 1.64
N CYS A 178 13.10 -14.83 2.45
CA CYS A 178 11.99 -14.58 3.39
C CYS A 178 12.35 -13.49 4.41
N HIS A 179 13.56 -13.53 4.97
CA HIS A 179 14.06 -12.48 5.87
C HIS A 179 14.21 -11.13 5.15
N PHE A 180 14.71 -11.15 3.91
CA PHE A 180 14.80 -9.94 3.08
C PHE A 180 13.43 -9.32 2.84
N ILE A 181 12.42 -10.12 2.50
CA ILE A 181 11.05 -9.63 2.31
C ILE A 181 10.43 -9.12 3.60
N ALA A 182 10.76 -9.68 4.76
CA ALA A 182 10.32 -9.14 6.05
C ALA A 182 10.86 -7.71 6.27
N ASP A 183 12.14 -7.47 5.93
CA ASP A 183 12.74 -6.13 5.98
C ASP A 183 12.07 -5.18 4.96
N VAL A 184 11.80 -5.65 3.73
CA VAL A 184 11.08 -4.87 2.71
C VAL A 184 9.66 -4.50 3.16
N PHE A 185 8.90 -5.44 3.72
CA PHE A 185 7.55 -5.18 4.23
C PHE A 185 7.54 -4.23 5.43
N SER A 186 8.59 -4.21 6.25
CA SER A 186 8.74 -3.19 7.29
C SER A 186 8.85 -1.78 6.68
N GLY A 187 9.65 -1.62 5.62
CA GLY A 187 9.75 -0.38 4.86
C GLY A 187 8.42 0.01 4.18
N ILE A 188 7.76 -0.94 3.52
CA ILE A 188 6.46 -0.73 2.87
C ILE A 188 5.38 -0.36 3.89
N SER A 189 5.41 -0.92 5.10
CA SER A 189 4.43 -0.61 6.16
C SER A 189 4.55 0.85 6.63
N LYS A 190 5.78 1.34 6.83
CA LYS A 190 6.02 2.77 7.14
C LYS A 190 5.52 3.66 5.99
N PHE A 191 5.81 3.27 4.75
CA PHE A 191 5.34 3.98 3.59
C PHE A 191 3.80 3.99 3.48
N SER A 192 3.14 2.86 3.73
CA SER A 192 1.69 2.74 3.77
C SER A 192 1.06 3.66 4.82
N LEU A 193 1.66 3.76 6.00
CA LEU A 193 1.21 4.68 7.06
C LEU A 193 1.37 6.14 6.65
N LEU A 194 2.46 6.49 5.95
CA LEU A 194 2.62 7.84 5.39
C LEU A 194 1.48 8.15 4.41
N LEU A 195 1.17 7.23 3.49
CA LEU A 195 0.07 7.36 2.51
C LEU A 195 -1.33 7.45 3.13
N GLN A 196 -1.48 7.09 4.41
CA GLN A 196 -2.74 7.17 5.15
C GLN A 196 -2.89 8.48 5.94
N ARG A 197 -1.86 9.34 5.96
CA ARG A 197 -1.96 10.62 6.67
C ARG A 197 -2.90 11.58 5.93
N ASN A 198 -3.71 12.30 6.71
CA ASN A 198 -4.69 13.26 6.19
C ASN A 198 -4.06 14.55 5.62
N ASP A 199 -2.74 14.70 5.76
CA ASP A 199 -1.98 15.77 5.16
C ASP A 199 -1.50 15.47 3.73
N ILE A 200 -1.69 14.24 3.25
CA ILE A 200 -1.43 13.87 1.85
C ILE A 200 -2.70 14.05 1.03
N ILE A 201 -2.63 14.92 0.03
CA ILE A 201 -3.73 15.32 -0.83
C ILE A 201 -3.26 15.33 -2.30
N LEU A 202 -4.22 15.18 -3.22
CA LEU A 202 -3.96 14.90 -4.63
C LEU A 202 -3.24 16.01 -5.43
N PRO A 203 -3.20 17.31 -5.06
CA PRO A 203 -2.57 18.28 -5.93
C PRO A 203 -1.05 18.44 -5.73
N GLN A 204 -0.44 17.75 -4.77
CA GLN A 204 1.02 17.75 -4.67
C GLN A 204 1.58 16.74 -5.68
N GLN A 205 1.99 17.25 -6.84
CA GLN A 205 2.82 16.53 -7.81
C GLN A 205 4.07 15.92 -7.11
N ASP A 206 4.56 16.62 -6.10
CA ASP A 206 5.62 16.16 -5.19
C ASP A 206 5.20 14.96 -4.33
N ALA A 207 3.92 14.77 -3.98
CA ALA A 207 3.53 13.69 -3.08
C ALA A 207 3.84 12.31 -3.66
N GLY A 208 3.70 12.12 -4.99
CA GLY A 208 4.03 10.87 -5.68
C GLY A 208 5.54 10.62 -5.82
N GLU A 209 6.29 11.65 -6.22
CA GLU A 209 7.75 11.55 -6.38
C GLU A 209 8.47 11.51 -5.04
N MET A 210 8.08 12.35 -4.07
CA MET A 210 8.52 12.32 -2.69
C MET A 210 8.17 10.99 -2.01
N ALA A 211 7.01 10.41 -2.33
CA ALA A 211 6.63 9.08 -1.85
C ALA A 211 7.56 7.99 -2.38
N ILE A 212 7.84 7.99 -3.69
CA ILE A 212 8.74 7.03 -4.33
C ILE A 212 10.17 7.24 -3.83
N TYR A 213 10.63 8.50 -3.70
CA TYR A 213 11.93 8.84 -3.15
C TYR A 213 12.03 8.40 -1.68
N LYS A 214 11.04 8.69 -0.84
CA LYS A 214 10.98 8.20 0.55
C LYS A 214 10.95 6.69 0.62
N PHE A 215 10.27 5.99 -0.30
CA PHE A 215 10.30 4.53 -0.38
C PHE A 215 11.69 4.03 -0.78
N GLN A 216 12.30 4.59 -1.82
CA GLN A 216 13.66 4.25 -2.25
C GLN A 216 14.64 4.50 -1.12
N VAL A 217 14.56 5.65 -0.44
CA VAL A 217 15.34 5.98 0.75
C VAL A 217 15.04 4.99 1.88
N CYS A 218 13.79 4.61 2.17
CA CYS A 218 13.48 3.62 3.21
C CYS A 218 14.05 2.23 2.89
N VAL A 219 13.99 1.78 1.63
CA VAL A 219 14.55 0.50 1.18
C VAL A 219 16.09 0.55 1.12
N TRP A 220 16.66 1.69 0.75
CA TRP A 220 18.10 1.90 0.63
C TRP A 220 18.77 2.16 2.00
N PHE A 221 18.11 2.92 2.89
CA PHE A 221 18.42 3.07 4.31
C PHE A 221 17.92 1.91 5.18
N CYS A 222 17.39 0.82 4.61
CA CYS A 222 17.48 -0.50 5.26
C CYS A 222 18.94 -1.00 5.32
N HIS A 223 19.90 -0.09 5.51
CA HIS A 223 21.24 -0.30 6.05
C HIS A 223 21.23 -0.95 7.44
N SER A 224 20.06 -1.04 8.07
CA SER A 224 19.82 -1.87 9.24
C SER A 224 18.80 -2.96 8.92
N PHE A 225 18.94 -3.70 7.80
CA PHE A 225 18.28 -5.00 7.66
C PHE A 225 18.45 -5.73 9.02
N LYS A 226 17.38 -5.84 9.80
CA LYS A 226 17.51 -6.35 11.17
C LYS A 226 17.51 -7.86 11.14
N GLN A 227 16.77 -8.43 10.20
CA GLN A 227 16.62 -9.88 10.09
C GLN A 227 17.61 -10.46 9.09
N THR A 228 17.86 -9.82 7.95
CA THR A 228 18.67 -10.41 6.86
C THR A 228 20.16 -10.56 7.21
N PRO A 229 20.92 -9.52 7.60
CA PRO A 229 22.27 -9.62 8.14
C PRO A 229 22.36 -10.48 9.38
N VAL A 230 21.41 -10.44 10.31
CA VAL A 230 21.42 -11.33 11.49
C VAL A 230 21.30 -12.78 11.06
N TYR A 231 20.39 -13.09 10.13
CA TYR A 231 20.25 -14.43 9.57
C TYR A 231 21.47 -14.88 8.77
N LEU A 232 22.00 -14.02 7.88
CA LEU A 232 23.21 -14.30 7.10
C LEU A 232 24.45 -14.44 7.98
N TYR A 233 24.56 -13.63 9.04
CA TYR A 233 25.62 -13.71 10.04
C TYR A 233 25.52 -14.98 10.87
N ASN A 234 24.31 -15.36 11.32
CA ASN A 234 24.07 -16.64 11.98
C ASN A 234 24.41 -17.81 11.05
N MET A 235 24.06 -17.75 9.76
CA MET A 235 24.48 -18.75 8.77
C MET A 235 25.99 -18.80 8.57
N LEU A 236 26.67 -17.65 8.53
CA LEU A 236 28.14 -17.58 8.39
C LEU A 236 28.85 -18.18 9.61
N ILE A 237 28.42 -17.83 10.82
CA ILE A 237 28.89 -18.46 12.07
C ILE A 237 28.66 -19.97 11.99
N CYS A 238 27.47 -20.38 11.55
CA CYS A 238 27.13 -21.79 11.40
C CYS A 238 28.06 -22.58 10.47
N ASN A 239 28.40 -21.99 9.33
CA ASN A 239 29.31 -22.63 8.39
C ASN A 239 30.74 -22.72 8.94
N SER A 240 31.20 -21.71 9.69
CA SER A 240 32.54 -21.67 10.27
C SER A 240 32.76 -22.66 11.44
N ILE A 241 31.69 -23.01 12.17
CA ILE A 241 31.73 -23.96 13.30
C ILE A 241 31.57 -25.42 12.85
N SER A 242 31.18 -25.66 11.58
CA SER A 242 30.83 -27.01 11.08
C SER A 242 31.99 -28.00 10.89
N THR A 243 33.22 -27.67 11.32
CA THR A 243 34.25 -28.71 11.60
C THR A 243 33.85 -29.62 12.77
N TYR A 244 32.90 -29.18 13.61
CA TYR A 244 32.29 -29.98 14.68
C TYR A 244 30.76 -29.85 14.68
N GLY A 245 30.10 -30.21 13.57
CA GLY A 245 28.76 -30.84 13.57
C GLY A 245 27.56 -30.16 14.27
N LEU A 246 27.64 -28.92 14.75
CA LEU A 246 26.50 -28.21 15.34
C LEU A 246 26.50 -26.76 14.87
N CYS A 247 25.72 -26.48 13.84
CA CYS A 247 25.06 -25.19 13.84
C CYS A 247 23.63 -25.26 13.38
N ASN A 248 22.76 -25.05 14.36
CA ASN A 248 21.33 -25.10 14.24
C ASN A 248 20.84 -23.69 13.94
N THR A 249 20.76 -23.32 12.67
CA THR A 249 19.55 -22.57 12.28
C THR A 249 18.39 -23.54 12.49
N GLN A 250 17.86 -23.56 13.71
CA GLN A 250 16.59 -24.21 14.01
C GLN A 250 16.51 -25.73 13.71
N THR A 251 17.62 -26.48 13.82
CA THR A 251 17.76 -27.95 13.61
C THR A 251 17.56 -28.46 12.17
N ILE A 252 17.46 -27.57 11.16
CA ILE A 252 17.22 -27.94 9.76
C ILE A 252 18.49 -27.80 8.92
N THR A 253 18.84 -28.85 8.17
CA THR A 253 19.96 -28.81 7.21
C THR A 253 19.57 -28.03 5.96
N LEU A 254 20.07 -26.80 5.85
CA LEU A 254 19.86 -25.95 4.67
C LEU A 254 20.75 -26.38 3.48
N LYS A 255 20.18 -26.33 2.28
CA LYS A 255 20.78 -26.75 1.01
C LYS A 255 20.84 -25.55 0.05
N GLY A 256 21.61 -25.70 -1.04
CA GLY A 256 21.68 -24.71 -2.12
C GLY A 256 22.91 -23.80 -2.07
N GLU A 257 23.02 -22.87 -3.02
CA GLU A 257 24.20 -22.00 -3.18
C GLU A 257 24.42 -21.10 -1.95
N ALA A 258 23.33 -20.55 -1.38
CA ALA A 258 23.38 -19.69 -0.22
C ALA A 258 23.74 -20.41 1.10
N SER A 259 23.71 -21.75 1.15
CA SER A 259 24.21 -22.48 2.33
C SER A 259 25.73 -22.61 2.33
N LYS A 260 26.43 -22.28 1.24
CA LYS A 260 27.90 -22.36 1.10
C LYS A 260 28.61 -21.02 1.30
N LEU A 261 27.97 -20.04 1.95
CA LEU A 261 28.59 -18.74 2.23
C LEU A 261 29.88 -18.95 3.04
N THR A 262 31.03 -18.77 2.40
CA THR A 262 32.35 -18.74 3.03
C THR A 262 32.63 -17.31 3.52
N GLY A 263 33.52 -17.17 4.51
CA GLY A 263 33.72 -15.99 5.40
C GLY A 263 34.06 -14.62 4.77
N GLY A 264 33.81 -14.42 3.47
CA GLY A 264 33.91 -13.17 2.77
C GLY A 264 32.57 -12.49 2.47
N GLY A 265 31.48 -12.77 3.19
CA GLY A 265 30.27 -11.91 3.22
C GLY A 265 29.55 -11.58 1.90
N VAL A 266 29.95 -12.13 0.75
CA VAL A 266 29.30 -11.89 -0.54
C VAL A 266 28.05 -12.79 -0.60
N PRO A 267 26.83 -12.23 -0.67
CA PRO A 267 25.64 -13.05 -0.87
C PRO A 267 25.83 -13.89 -2.13
N ALA A 268 25.50 -15.19 -2.07
CA ALA A 268 25.46 -16.09 -3.22
C ALA A 268 24.86 -15.36 -4.44
N THR A 269 25.51 -15.48 -5.60
CA THR A 269 25.22 -14.64 -6.78
C THR A 269 23.73 -14.63 -7.13
N LYS A 270 23.07 -15.78 -6.99
CA LYS A 270 21.62 -15.93 -7.14
C LYS A 270 20.80 -15.07 -6.15
N LEU A 271 21.12 -15.08 -4.86
CA LEU A 271 20.39 -14.31 -3.84
C LEU A 271 20.52 -12.81 -4.10
N LYS A 272 21.74 -12.33 -4.39
CA LYS A 272 22.00 -10.92 -4.72
C LYS A 272 21.16 -10.47 -5.93
N ASN A 273 21.13 -11.30 -6.97
CA ASN A 273 20.37 -11.01 -8.20
C ASN A 273 18.87 -10.96 -7.94
N VAL A 274 18.32 -11.92 -7.16
CA VAL A 274 16.90 -11.95 -6.81
C VAL A 274 16.51 -10.74 -5.94
N MET A 275 17.32 -10.38 -4.94
CA MET A 275 17.08 -9.19 -4.11
C MET A 275 17.05 -7.91 -4.95
N ALA A 276 18.06 -7.72 -5.81
CA ALA A 276 18.14 -6.55 -6.69
C ALA A 276 16.96 -6.48 -7.68
N ALA A 277 16.60 -7.61 -8.29
CA ALA A 277 15.44 -7.71 -9.18
C ALA A 277 14.13 -7.38 -8.46
N THR A 278 13.98 -7.84 -7.21
CA THR A 278 12.79 -7.56 -6.39
C THR A 278 12.66 -6.08 -6.06
N ILE A 279 13.75 -5.42 -5.65
CA ILE A 279 13.76 -3.97 -5.38
C ILE A 279 13.42 -3.21 -6.66
N LYS A 280 14.07 -3.55 -7.78
CA LYS A 280 13.81 -2.92 -9.08
C LYS A 280 12.35 -3.08 -9.51
N SER A 281 11.81 -4.29 -9.43
CA SER A 281 10.41 -4.58 -9.75
C SER A 281 9.46 -3.77 -8.85
N THR A 282 9.73 -3.72 -7.54
CA THR A 282 8.93 -2.95 -6.59
C THR A 282 8.92 -1.47 -6.94
N VAL A 283 10.09 -0.86 -7.17
CA VAL A 283 10.18 0.54 -7.57
C VAL A 283 9.46 0.82 -8.89
N ASN A 284 9.59 -0.06 -9.87
CA ASN A 284 8.94 0.09 -11.17
C ASN A 284 7.41 0.05 -11.05
N HIS A 285 6.86 -0.91 -10.30
CA HIS A 285 5.42 -1.03 -10.10
C HIS A 285 4.85 0.12 -9.26
N LEU A 286 5.60 0.59 -8.27
CA LEU A 286 5.24 1.82 -7.55
C LEU A 286 5.22 3.01 -8.50
N LYS A 287 6.30 3.24 -9.26
CA LYS A 287 6.34 4.30 -10.27
C LYS A 287 5.15 4.22 -11.22
N ALA A 288 4.88 3.08 -11.84
CA ALA A 288 3.75 2.93 -12.76
C ALA A 288 2.39 3.27 -12.09
N ARG A 289 2.16 2.80 -10.86
CA ARG A 289 0.88 3.02 -10.16
C ARG A 289 0.71 4.45 -9.65
N PHE A 290 1.76 5.10 -9.17
CA PHE A 290 1.69 6.47 -8.68
C PHE A 290 1.83 7.50 -9.81
N SER A 291 2.65 7.26 -10.82
CA SER A 291 2.72 8.10 -12.03
C SER A 291 1.41 8.09 -12.80
N SER A 292 0.58 7.05 -12.77
CA SER A 292 -0.76 7.11 -13.39
C SER A 292 -1.72 8.14 -12.75
N ILE A 293 -1.37 8.72 -11.60
CA ILE A 293 -2.09 9.89 -11.02
C ILE A 293 -1.64 11.19 -11.71
N LEU A 294 -0.38 11.24 -12.15
CA LEU A 294 0.34 12.46 -12.57
C LEU A 294 0.69 12.49 -14.07
N GLY A 295 0.63 11.34 -14.74
CA GLY A 295 1.16 11.10 -16.08
C GLY A 295 0.07 11.07 -17.15
N ASN A 296 0.40 11.69 -18.28
CA ASN A 296 -0.34 11.84 -19.54
C ASN A 296 -1.71 11.15 -19.61
N ALA A 297 -2.74 12.00 -19.62
CA ALA A 297 -4.13 11.71 -19.86
C ALA A 297 -4.35 10.36 -20.57
N SER A 298 -4.69 9.32 -19.80
CA SER A 298 -5.72 8.43 -20.33
C SER A 298 -6.96 9.29 -20.54
N GLU A 299 -7.57 9.20 -21.71
CA GLU A 299 -8.66 10.01 -22.29
C GLU A 299 -9.93 10.20 -21.42
N SER A 300 -9.93 9.79 -20.14
CA SER A 300 -11.06 10.00 -19.24
C SER A 300 -11.06 11.40 -18.63
N ASP A 301 -12.21 12.07 -18.67
CA ASP A 301 -12.47 13.36 -18.02
C ASP A 301 -12.13 13.35 -16.52
N THR A 302 -12.21 12.18 -15.88
CA THR A 302 -11.82 11.93 -14.50
C THR A 302 -10.36 12.25 -14.19
N ALA A 303 -9.43 11.71 -14.99
CA ALA A 303 -8.00 11.92 -14.77
C ALA A 303 -7.64 13.40 -14.99
N LYS A 304 -8.32 14.03 -15.96
CA LYS A 304 -8.21 15.47 -16.20
C LYS A 304 -8.73 16.28 -15.00
N ALA A 305 -9.86 15.92 -14.41
CA ALA A 305 -10.42 16.60 -13.24
C ALA A 305 -9.45 16.58 -12.05
N VAL A 306 -8.89 15.41 -11.73
CA VAL A 306 -7.89 15.27 -10.65
C VAL A 306 -6.68 16.17 -10.89
N LYS A 307 -6.16 16.20 -12.12
CA LYS A 307 -5.03 17.06 -12.48
C LYS A 307 -5.38 18.55 -12.40
N CYS A 308 -6.59 18.94 -12.83
CA CYS A 308 -7.04 20.32 -12.80
C CYS A 308 -7.14 20.86 -11.37
N PHE A 309 -7.34 20.02 -10.35
CA PHE A 309 -7.28 20.48 -8.96
C PHE A 309 -5.89 20.99 -8.51
N ASN A 310 -4.82 20.77 -9.28
CA ASN A 310 -3.50 21.37 -9.02
C ASN A 310 -3.53 22.91 -9.04
N ILE A 311 -4.55 23.52 -9.64
CA ILE A 311 -4.71 24.98 -9.63
C ILE A 311 -4.88 25.54 -8.21
N PHE A 312 -5.27 24.70 -7.24
CA PHE A 312 -5.37 25.06 -5.83
C PHE A 312 -4.08 24.75 -5.04
N ASN A 313 -2.97 24.43 -5.71
CA ASN A 313 -1.66 24.34 -5.08
C ASN A 313 -0.96 25.70 -5.11
N HIS A 314 -1.16 26.49 -4.06
CA HIS A 314 -0.59 27.84 -3.95
C HIS A 314 0.94 27.83 -3.87
N ASP A 315 1.55 26.72 -3.44
CA ASP A 315 3.01 26.53 -3.46
C ASP A 315 3.58 26.45 -4.90
N SER A 316 2.72 26.24 -5.91
CA SER A 316 3.10 26.15 -7.34
C SER A 316 2.67 27.37 -8.17
N TRP A 317 2.16 28.41 -7.52
CA TRP A 317 1.67 29.61 -8.22
C TRP A 317 2.81 30.53 -8.65
N PRO A 318 2.65 31.26 -9.79
CA PRO A 318 3.60 32.29 -10.21
C PRO A 318 3.74 33.39 -9.15
N GLU A 319 4.95 33.93 -9.01
CA GLU A 319 5.21 35.02 -8.07
C GLU A 319 4.71 36.37 -8.59
N ASN A 320 4.68 36.56 -9.91
CA ASN A 320 4.23 37.77 -10.56
C ASN A 320 2.70 37.81 -10.67
N GLN A 321 2.15 38.98 -10.43
CA GLN A 321 0.71 39.16 -10.36
C GLN A 321 0.01 38.97 -11.72
N GLU A 322 0.66 39.37 -12.81
CA GLU A 322 0.13 39.23 -14.17
C GLU A 322 -0.11 37.76 -14.53
N ASP A 323 0.91 36.90 -14.40
CA ASP A 323 0.74 35.47 -14.71
C ASP A 323 -0.15 34.77 -13.68
N LEU A 324 -0.20 35.24 -12.43
CA LEU A 324 -1.06 34.67 -11.40
C LEU A 324 -2.54 34.81 -11.74
N VAL A 325 -2.96 35.92 -12.36
CA VAL A 325 -4.37 36.15 -12.75
C VAL A 325 -4.83 35.07 -13.73
N ASP A 326 -4.01 34.76 -14.73
CA ASP A 326 -4.33 33.78 -15.77
C ASP A 326 -4.04 32.33 -15.36
N TYR A 327 -3.21 32.12 -14.33
CA TYR A 327 -2.81 30.79 -13.88
C TYR A 327 -4.01 29.90 -13.55
N GLY A 328 -4.10 28.76 -14.24
CA GLY A 328 -5.10 27.73 -13.98
C GLY A 328 -6.49 28.00 -14.55
N ALA A 329 -6.69 29.05 -15.36
CA ALA A 329 -8.00 29.40 -15.93
C ALA A 329 -8.67 28.24 -16.69
N ASP A 330 -7.94 27.56 -17.58
CA ASP A 330 -8.47 26.41 -18.34
C ASP A 330 -8.83 25.24 -17.42
N GLY A 331 -8.00 24.98 -16.41
CA GLY A 331 -8.24 23.93 -15.43
C GLY A 331 -9.47 24.23 -14.58
N PHE A 332 -9.65 25.50 -14.22
CA PHE A 332 -10.81 25.97 -13.49
C PHE A 332 -12.10 25.85 -14.30
N ALA A 333 -12.09 26.31 -15.55
CA ALA A 333 -13.23 26.18 -16.47
C ALA A 333 -13.63 24.71 -16.66
N PHE A 334 -12.65 23.83 -16.83
CA PHE A 334 -12.91 22.39 -16.92
C PHE A 334 -13.55 21.84 -15.64
N LEU A 335 -13.10 22.24 -14.45
CA LEU A 335 -13.68 21.78 -13.19
C LEU A 335 -15.12 22.27 -12.99
N LEU A 336 -15.43 23.51 -13.37
CA LEU A 336 -16.80 24.04 -13.33
C LEU A 336 -17.73 23.24 -14.23
N ASP A 337 -17.28 22.91 -15.45
CA ASP A 337 -18.04 22.09 -16.40
C ASP A 337 -18.21 20.65 -15.90
N HIS A 338 -17.10 20.01 -15.50
CA HIS A 338 -17.08 18.63 -15.05
C HIS A 338 -17.97 18.39 -13.83
N PHE A 339 -17.98 19.33 -12.87
CA PHE A 339 -18.79 19.24 -11.65
C PHE A 339 -20.09 20.06 -11.73
N PHE A 340 -20.50 20.55 -12.90
CA PHE A 340 -21.63 21.48 -13.08
C PHE A 340 -22.90 21.01 -12.36
N THR A 341 -23.24 19.72 -12.49
CA THR A 341 -24.43 19.12 -11.86
C THR A 341 -24.38 19.22 -10.33
N VAL A 342 -23.22 18.93 -9.74
CA VAL A 342 -23.01 18.98 -8.29
C VAL A 342 -22.99 20.41 -7.79
N LEU A 343 -22.30 21.31 -8.50
CA LEU A 343 -22.20 22.73 -8.16
C LEU A 343 -23.57 23.41 -8.20
N THR A 344 -24.33 23.21 -9.28
CA THR A 344 -25.68 23.78 -9.43
C THR A 344 -26.63 23.30 -8.34
N ARG A 345 -26.58 22.01 -7.99
CA ARG A 345 -27.38 21.44 -6.90
C ARG A 345 -27.07 22.07 -5.53
N ASN A 346 -25.84 22.54 -5.32
CA ASN A 346 -25.42 23.22 -4.10
C ASN A 346 -25.59 24.76 -4.18
N GLY A 347 -26.22 25.29 -5.23
CA GLY A 347 -26.50 26.72 -5.36
C GLY A 347 -25.27 27.57 -5.69
N VAL A 348 -24.23 26.97 -6.27
CA VAL A 348 -23.02 27.68 -6.70
C VAL A 348 -23.33 28.55 -7.91
N ASN A 349 -22.97 29.84 -7.82
CA ASN A 349 -22.98 30.76 -8.95
C ASN A 349 -21.63 30.66 -9.68
N THR A 350 -21.63 30.12 -10.89
CA THR A 350 -20.42 29.87 -11.68
C THR A 350 -19.73 31.14 -12.17
N GLU A 351 -20.49 32.23 -12.38
CA GLU A 351 -19.89 33.51 -12.80
C GLU A 351 -19.19 34.19 -11.62
N LEU A 352 -19.84 34.23 -10.45
CA LEU A 352 -19.19 34.68 -9.23
C LEU A 352 -17.99 33.81 -8.87
N ALA A 353 -18.05 32.49 -9.09
CA ALA A 353 -16.91 31.60 -8.84
C ALA A 353 -15.67 31.97 -9.68
N LYS A 354 -15.84 32.50 -10.90
CA LYS A 354 -14.74 32.96 -11.75
C LYS A 354 -14.09 34.22 -11.19
N GLU A 355 -14.89 35.18 -10.75
CA GLU A 355 -14.43 36.41 -10.10
C GLU A 355 -13.70 36.06 -8.78
N GLU A 356 -14.36 35.27 -7.93
CA GLU A 356 -13.82 34.79 -6.66
C GLU A 356 -12.49 34.03 -6.83
N PHE A 357 -12.31 33.26 -7.89
CA PHE A 357 -11.06 32.52 -8.12
C PHE A 357 -9.87 33.46 -8.32
N VAL A 358 -10.04 34.54 -9.08
CA VAL A 358 -8.99 35.54 -9.31
C VAL A 358 -8.70 36.28 -8.01
N ASP A 359 -9.73 36.79 -7.34
CA ASP A 359 -9.59 37.55 -6.09
C ASP A 359 -8.96 36.71 -4.98
N LEU A 360 -9.34 35.45 -4.86
CA LEU A 360 -8.79 34.51 -3.88
C LEU A 360 -7.29 34.27 -4.12
N LYS A 361 -6.87 34.08 -5.37
CA LYS A 361 -5.45 33.90 -5.72
C LYS A 361 -4.63 35.12 -5.29
N LEU A 362 -5.12 36.32 -5.62
CA LEU A 362 -4.45 37.58 -5.26
C LEU A 362 -4.39 37.79 -3.75
N LEU A 363 -5.48 37.49 -3.03
CA LEU A 363 -5.54 37.56 -1.57
C LEU A 363 -4.51 36.63 -0.92
N ILE A 364 -4.48 35.36 -1.33
CA ILE A 364 -3.56 34.35 -0.78
C ILE A 364 -2.11 34.74 -1.06
N ALA A 365 -1.78 35.13 -2.28
CA ALA A 365 -0.44 35.55 -2.65
C ALA A 365 0.02 36.80 -1.88
N LYS A 366 -0.89 37.68 -1.49
CA LYS A 366 -0.55 38.90 -0.75
C LYS A 366 -0.43 38.68 0.76
N MET A 367 -1.35 37.91 1.35
CA MET A 367 -1.55 37.89 2.81
C MET A 367 -1.19 36.58 3.49
N PHE A 368 -1.05 35.49 2.74
CA PHE A 368 -0.99 34.14 3.31
C PHE A 368 0.11 33.24 2.74
N LYS A 369 1.16 33.82 2.16
CA LYS A 369 2.34 33.09 1.66
C LYS A 369 3.05 32.27 2.75
N ASP A 370 2.91 32.64 4.01
CA ASP A 370 3.50 31.96 5.17
C ASP A 370 2.73 30.71 5.60
N LYS A 371 1.50 30.51 5.10
CA LYS A 371 0.65 29.41 5.53
C LYS A 371 0.97 28.12 4.77
N THR A 372 0.97 27.02 5.51
CA THR A 372 0.96 25.69 4.91
C THR A 372 -0.28 25.49 4.05
N TYR A 373 -0.18 24.62 3.04
CA TYR A 373 -1.31 24.25 2.18
C TYR A 373 -2.60 23.96 2.95
N LEU A 374 -2.54 23.16 4.01
CA LEU A 374 -3.76 22.82 4.75
C LEU A 374 -4.24 23.97 5.64
N GLY A 375 -3.31 24.75 6.18
CA GLY A 375 -3.63 25.90 7.00
C GLY A 375 -4.34 27.00 6.20
N ILE A 376 -4.00 27.18 4.92
CA ILE A 376 -4.70 28.15 4.08
C ILE A 376 -6.13 27.72 3.78
N TRP A 377 -6.36 26.46 3.41
CA TRP A 377 -7.72 25.98 3.14
C TRP A 377 -8.56 25.86 4.41
N GLU A 378 -7.98 25.52 5.56
CA GLU A 378 -8.66 25.58 6.85
C GLU A 378 -9.13 27.01 7.15
N LEU A 379 -8.27 28.00 6.95
CA LEU A 379 -8.62 29.41 7.15
C LEU A 379 -9.78 29.82 6.24
N MET A 380 -9.65 29.58 4.92
CA MET A 380 -10.63 30.00 3.93
C MET A 380 -11.99 29.35 4.13
N LEU A 381 -12.01 28.09 4.59
CA LEU A 381 -13.24 27.33 4.77
C LEU A 381 -13.95 27.54 6.10
N THR A 382 -13.26 28.07 7.12
CA THR A 382 -13.80 28.13 8.49
C THR A 382 -13.88 29.53 9.09
N ARG A 383 -13.20 30.53 8.51
CA ARG A 383 -13.13 31.87 9.09
C ARG A 383 -13.86 32.90 8.25
N GLU A 384 -14.65 33.72 8.93
CA GLU A 384 -15.21 34.94 8.36
C GLU A 384 -14.13 36.02 8.19
N PRO A 385 -14.24 36.88 7.15
CA PRO A 385 -15.31 36.89 6.14
C PRO A 385 -15.10 35.88 5.00
N TYR A 386 -13.94 35.20 4.96
CA TYR A 386 -13.49 34.41 3.80
C TYR A 386 -14.45 33.29 3.39
N CYS A 387 -14.98 32.53 4.36
CA CYS A 387 -15.88 31.42 4.05
C CYS A 387 -17.21 31.87 3.43
N SER A 388 -17.64 33.10 3.70
CA SER A 388 -18.85 33.69 3.15
C SER A 388 -18.59 34.44 1.83
N GLU A 389 -17.48 35.19 1.74
CA GLU A 389 -17.10 35.97 0.56
C GLU A 389 -16.71 35.07 -0.63
N TYR A 390 -16.03 33.97 -0.38
CA TYR A 390 -15.54 33.05 -1.43
C TYR A 390 -16.37 31.77 -1.54
N LYS A 391 -17.64 31.81 -1.12
CA LYS A 391 -18.47 30.61 -0.97
C LYS A 391 -18.60 29.79 -2.26
N ASN A 392 -18.56 30.41 -3.45
CA ASN A 392 -18.79 29.69 -4.71
C ASN A 392 -17.54 28.90 -5.11
N ILE A 393 -16.35 29.52 -5.07
CA ILE A 393 -15.08 28.85 -5.36
C ILE A 393 -14.75 27.78 -4.31
N LEU A 394 -15.10 28.01 -3.05
CA LEU A 394 -14.81 27.09 -1.95
C LEU A 394 -15.57 25.76 -2.06
N HIS A 395 -16.64 25.66 -2.86
CA HIS A 395 -17.27 24.37 -3.16
C HIS A 395 -16.34 23.43 -3.97
N LEU A 396 -15.51 23.98 -4.87
CA LEU A 396 -14.52 23.18 -5.59
C LEU A 396 -13.36 22.78 -4.68
N VAL A 397 -12.98 23.65 -3.74
CA VAL A 397 -12.01 23.32 -2.69
C VAL A 397 -12.56 22.20 -1.80
N HIS A 398 -13.85 22.23 -1.44
CA HIS A 398 -14.49 21.12 -0.74
C HIS A 398 -14.38 19.82 -1.51
N LEU A 399 -14.75 19.82 -2.81
CA LEU A 399 -14.66 18.65 -3.68
C LEU A 399 -13.22 18.09 -3.72
N MET A 400 -12.22 18.95 -3.86
CA MET A 400 -10.81 18.58 -3.83
C MET A 400 -10.39 17.91 -2.51
N LEU A 401 -10.78 18.51 -1.37
CA LEU A 401 -10.36 18.06 -0.05
C LEU A 401 -11.04 16.77 0.42
N VAL A 402 -12.17 16.41 -0.20
CA VAL A 402 -12.89 15.16 0.07
C VAL A 402 -12.51 14.03 -0.87
N LEU A 403 -11.67 14.28 -1.89
CA LEU A 403 -11.15 13.20 -2.73
C LEU A 403 -10.38 12.21 -1.82
N PRO A 404 -10.77 10.92 -1.77
CA PRO A 404 -10.14 9.89 -0.92
C PRO A 404 -8.69 9.57 -1.32
N VAL A 405 -7.75 10.41 -0.90
CA VAL A 405 -6.31 10.18 -1.09
C VAL A 405 -5.77 9.21 -0.04
N SER A 406 -6.12 9.49 1.22
CA SER A 406 -5.87 8.64 2.37
C SER A 406 -7.12 7.78 2.65
N ALA A 407 -7.13 6.53 2.18
CA ALA A 407 -8.11 5.58 2.70
C ALA A 407 -7.41 4.31 3.18
N ALA A 408 -7.13 4.29 4.48
CA ALA A 408 -7.68 3.31 5.41
C ALA A 408 -7.41 3.75 6.86
N VAL A 409 -8.39 3.51 7.75
CA VAL A 409 -8.19 3.36 9.20
C VAL A 409 -7.99 1.88 9.52
#